data_AF-A0A496ZLT5-F1
#
_entry.id   AF-A0A496ZLT5-F1
#
_cell.length_a   1.000
_cell.length_b   1.000
_cell.length_c   1.000
_cell.angle_alpha   90.00
_cell.angle_beta   90.00
_cell.angle_gamma   90.00
#
_symmetry.space_group_name_H-M   'P 1'
#
loop_
_entity.id
_entity.type
_entity.pdbx_description
1 polymer ?
#
loop_
_entity_poly.entity_id
_entity_poly.type
_entity_poly.pdbx_seq_one_letter_code
_entity_poly.pdbx_strand_id
1 'polypeptide(L)'
;MIRNEKGFSVYTVISIIAFLGLIFILLIPRFFNVHSREKREKCIANMMKIEKAIKKYMSERKQSFDGDLVELVRTGYLEHAYVCPEGGPLDKYIAKGNYETGEITVKCPLQDKFPDHILPHSK
;
A
#
# COMPACT_ATOMS: atom_id res chain seq x y z
N MET A 1 68.07 -14.68 -0.53
CA MET A 1 66.60 -14.59 -0.34
C MET A 1 66.35 -14.02 1.04
N ILE A 2 65.90 -12.77 1.15
CA ILE A 2 65.46 -12.20 2.43
C ILE A 2 63.94 -12.02 2.32
N ARG A 3 63.20 -12.89 2.99
CA ARG A 3 61.73 -12.82 3.06
C ARG A 3 61.39 -11.76 4.11
N ASN A 4 60.94 -10.60 3.62
CA ASN A 4 60.57 -9.48 4.48
C ASN A 4 59.16 -9.73 5.03
N GLU A 5 59.07 -10.40 6.17
CA GLU A 5 57.79 -10.66 6.83
C GLU A 5 57.36 -9.42 7.61
N LYS A 6 56.59 -8.55 6.94
CA LYS A 6 55.95 -7.43 7.61
C LYS A 6 54.87 -7.99 8.55
N GLY A 7 55.16 -7.97 9.84
CA GLY A 7 54.21 -8.35 10.89
C GLY A 7 52.94 -7.51 10.81
N PHE A 8 51.79 -8.18 10.94
CA PHE A 8 50.48 -7.54 10.89
C PHE A 8 50.33 -6.57 12.06
N SER A 9 50.10 -5.29 11.77
CA SER A 9 49.87 -4.28 12.81
C SER A 9 48.49 -4.45 13.42
N VAL A 10 48.38 -4.27 14.73
CA VAL A 10 47.11 -4.27 15.46
C VAL A 10 46.13 -3.25 14.85
N TYR A 11 46.64 -2.11 14.38
CA TYR A 11 45.84 -1.09 13.70
C TYR A 11 45.21 -1.60 12.40
N THR A 12 45.93 -2.45 11.66
CA THR A 12 45.41 -3.07 10.43
C THR A 12 44.26 -4.01 10.73
N VAL A 13 44.32 -4.76 11.84
CA VAL A 13 43.20 -5.62 12.29
C VAL A 13 41.97 -4.76 12.61
N ILE A 14 42.15 -3.72 13.44
CA ILE A 14 41.06 -2.89 13.95
C ILE A 14 40.35 -2.14 12.83
N SER A 15 41.12 -1.57 11.88
CA SER A 15 40.54 -0.86 10.74
C SER A 15 39.72 -1.76 9.82
N ILE A 16 40.16 -3.00 9.59
CA ILE A 16 39.40 -3.99 8.81
C ILE A 16 38.08 -4.35 9.51
N ILE A 17 38.10 -4.61 10.82
CA ILE A 17 36.89 -4.93 11.59
C ILE A 17 35.90 -3.76 11.56
N ALA A 18 36.38 -2.53 11.76
CA ALA A 18 35.56 -1.33 11.70
C ALA A 18 34.90 -1.14 10.33
N PHE A 19 35.65 -1.37 9.24
CA PHE A 19 35.14 -1.26 7.88
C PHE A 19 34.12 -2.36 7.57
N LEU A 20 34.38 -3.61 7.97
CA LEU A 20 33.44 -4.73 7.82
C LEU A 20 32.15 -4.50 8.60
N GLY A 21 32.23 -3.96 9.82
CA GLY A 21 31.05 -3.61 10.63
C GLY A 21 30.18 -2.55 9.96
N LEU A 22 30.80 -1.52 9.38
CA LEU A 22 30.09 -0.49 8.62
C LEU A 22 29.40 -1.05 7.38
N ILE A 23 30.08 -1.92 6.62
CA ILE A 23 29.48 -2.62 5.48
C ILE A 23 28.27 -3.45 5.93
N PHE A 24 28.37 -4.18 7.03
CA PHE A 24 27.30 -5.03 7.53
C PHE A 24 26.02 -4.24 7.87
N ILE A 25 26.17 -3.06 8.51
CA ILE A 25 25.05 -2.16 8.83
C ILE A 25 24.34 -1.69 7.55
N LEU A 26 25.10 -1.36 6.50
CA LEU A 26 24.56 -0.89 5.22
C LEU A 26 23.90 -2.02 4.39
N LEU A 27 24.28 -3.28 4.62
CA LEU A 27 23.75 -4.44 3.89
C LEU A 27 22.46 -5.03 4.50
N ILE A 28 22.18 -4.78 5.79
CA ILE A 28 20.98 -5.29 6.47
C ILE A 28 19.62 -4.70 6.01
N PRO A 29 19.47 -3.47 5.46
CA PRO A 29 18.16 -2.81 5.45
C PRO A 29 17.12 -3.43 4.51
N ARG A 30 17.44 -4.53 3.82
CA ARG A 30 16.69 -5.03 2.66
C ARG A 30 15.80 -6.26 2.89
N PHE A 31 15.47 -6.60 4.15
CA PHE A 31 14.68 -7.81 4.43
C PHE A 31 13.37 -7.60 5.20
N PHE A 32 12.97 -6.37 5.46
CA PHE A 32 11.61 -6.12 5.96
C PHE A 32 10.67 -5.94 4.78
N ASN A 33 9.51 -6.61 4.84
CA ASN A 33 8.48 -6.74 3.81
C ASN A 33 7.78 -5.39 3.45
N VAL A 34 8.55 -4.38 3.03
CA VAL A 34 8.07 -3.01 2.73
C VAL A 34 6.97 -3.05 1.67
N HIS A 35 7.07 -3.97 0.71
CA HIS A 35 6.12 -4.07 -0.40
C HIS A 35 4.70 -4.43 0.05
N SER A 36 4.51 -5.33 1.03
CA SER A 36 3.16 -5.68 1.49
C SER A 36 2.51 -4.53 2.25
N ARG A 37 3.31 -3.81 3.06
CA ARG A 37 2.84 -2.62 3.76
C ARG A 37 2.43 -1.51 2.79
N GLU A 38 3.26 -1.23 1.79
CA GLU A 38 3.01 -0.20 0.78
C GLU A 38 1.74 -0.52 -0.03
N LYS A 39 1.57 -1.77 -0.46
CA LYS A 39 0.39 -2.20 -1.20
C LYS A 39 -0.89 -2.10 -0.35
N ARG A 40 -0.83 -2.48 0.93
CA ARG A 40 -1.94 -2.27 1.87
C ARG A 40 -2.33 -0.80 1.97
N GLU A 41 -1.35 0.07 2.19
CA GLU A 41 -1.59 1.51 2.32
C GLU A 41 -2.19 2.10 1.03
N LYS A 42 -1.71 1.69 -0.14
CA LYS A 42 -2.31 2.06 -1.44
C LYS A 42 -3.75 1.54 -1.59
N CYS A 43 -4.01 0.31 -1.18
CA CYS A 43 -5.36 -0.26 -1.23
C CYS A 43 -6.34 0.54 -0.38
N ILE A 44 -5.95 0.88 0.85
CA ILE A 44 -6.77 1.71 1.76
C ILE A 44 -6.98 3.10 1.16
N ALA A 45 -5.94 3.73 0.62
CA ALA A 45 -6.04 5.04 -0.02
C ALA A 45 -7.01 5.03 -1.22
N ASN A 46 -6.98 3.98 -2.06
CA ASN A 46 -7.92 3.81 -3.16
C ASN A 46 -9.36 3.70 -2.66
N MET A 47 -9.61 2.88 -1.62
CA MET A 47 -10.95 2.75 -1.03
C MET A 47 -11.46 4.07 -0.47
N MET A 48 -10.60 4.86 0.21
CA MET A 48 -10.98 6.19 0.71
C MET A 48 -11.33 7.18 -0.41
N LYS A 49 -10.64 7.11 -1.55
CA LYS A 49 -10.97 7.96 -2.71
C LYS A 49 -12.33 7.58 -3.30
N ILE A 50 -12.61 6.28 -3.39
CA ILE A 50 -13.92 5.77 -3.85
C ILE A 50 -15.03 6.22 -2.88
N GLU A 51 -14.82 6.06 -1.58
CA GLU A 51 -15.78 6.48 -0.55
C GLU A 51 -16.12 7.98 -0.66
N LYS A 52 -15.09 8.83 -0.82
CA LYS A 52 -15.28 10.28 -1.03
C LYS A 52 -16.06 10.58 -2.31
N ALA A 53 -15.78 9.85 -3.39
CA ALA A 53 -16.50 10.01 -4.66
C ALA A 53 -17.98 9.65 -4.52
N ILE A 54 -18.29 8.53 -3.84
CA ILE A 54 -19.65 8.11 -3.54
C ILE A 54 -20.36 9.12 -2.64
N LYS A 55 -19.70 9.60 -1.59
CA LYS A 55 -20.25 10.64 -0.71
C LYS A 55 -20.62 11.90 -1.49
N LYS A 56 -19.75 12.33 -2.42
CA LYS A 56 -20.02 13.48 -3.28
C LYS A 56 -21.19 13.21 -4.23
N TYR A 57 -21.22 12.05 -4.90
CA TYR A 57 -22.32 11.62 -5.75
C TYR A 57 -23.66 11.68 -5.01
N MET A 58 -23.71 11.06 -3.82
CA MET A 58 -24.92 10.98 -3.02
C MET A 58 -25.38 12.35 -2.53
N SER A 59 -24.44 13.22 -2.13
CA SER A 59 -24.74 14.58 -1.69
C SER A 59 -25.30 15.46 -2.81
N GLU A 60 -24.78 15.34 -4.02
CA GLU A 60 -25.21 16.18 -5.15
C GLU A 60 -26.50 15.67 -5.78
N ARG A 61 -26.65 14.36 -5.94
CA ARG A 61 -27.82 13.75 -6.57
C ARG A 61 -28.96 13.44 -5.60
N LYS A 62 -28.69 13.48 -4.30
CA LYS A 62 -29.64 13.11 -3.24
C LYS A 62 -30.18 11.68 -3.42
N GLN A 63 -29.31 10.77 -3.83
CA GLN A 63 -29.65 9.39 -4.19
C GLN A 63 -28.58 8.42 -3.70
N SER A 64 -29.00 7.20 -3.37
CA SER A 64 -28.12 6.09 -3.05
C SER A 64 -27.27 5.70 -4.27
N PHE A 65 -26.09 5.14 -4.01
CA PHE A 65 -25.20 4.60 -5.03
C PHE A 65 -25.17 3.07 -4.91
N ASP A 66 -25.62 2.37 -5.96
CA ASP A 66 -25.55 0.91 -6.09
C ASP A 66 -24.99 0.50 -7.48
N GLY A 67 -24.18 1.38 -8.07
CA GLY A 67 -23.65 1.23 -9.43
C GLY A 67 -22.20 0.70 -9.48
N ASP A 68 -21.69 0.50 -10.70
CA ASP A 68 -20.27 0.22 -10.94
C ASP A 68 -19.45 1.51 -10.75
N LEU A 69 -18.20 1.38 -10.29
CA LEU A 69 -17.22 2.48 -10.26
C LEU A 69 -17.04 3.13 -11.64
N VAL A 70 -17.29 2.40 -12.73
CA VAL A 70 -17.31 2.94 -14.09
C VAL A 70 -18.32 4.09 -14.22
N GLU A 71 -19.45 4.03 -13.51
CA GLU A 71 -20.41 5.13 -13.51
C GLU A 71 -19.84 6.38 -12.85
N LEU A 72 -19.15 6.24 -11.72
CA LEU A 72 -18.48 7.34 -11.03
C LEU A 72 -17.38 7.96 -11.89
N VAL A 73 -16.69 7.16 -12.71
CA VAL A 73 -15.72 7.67 -13.69
C VAL A 73 -16.41 8.46 -14.78
N ARG A 74 -17.45 7.88 -15.40
CA ARG A 74 -18.21 8.52 -16.49
C ARG A 74 -18.85 9.85 -16.06
N THR A 75 -19.28 9.92 -14.80
CA THR A 75 -19.92 11.11 -14.22
C THR A 75 -18.91 12.11 -13.63
N GLY A 76 -17.61 11.77 -13.64
CA GLY A 76 -16.54 12.67 -13.20
C GLY A 76 -16.35 12.75 -11.68
N TYR A 77 -17.00 11.89 -10.90
CA TYR A 77 -16.76 11.80 -9.45
C TYR A 77 -15.47 11.05 -9.12
N LEU A 78 -14.98 10.23 -10.06
CA LEU A 78 -13.75 9.46 -9.94
C LEU A 78 -12.89 9.68 -11.20
N GLU A 79 -11.58 9.86 -11.05
CA GLU A 79 -10.70 10.11 -12.20
C GLU A 79 -10.53 8.87 -13.10
N HIS A 80 -10.45 7.70 -12.47
CA HIS A 80 -10.27 6.41 -13.14
C HIS A 80 -10.75 5.29 -12.20
N ALA A 81 -11.02 4.10 -12.75
CA ALA A 81 -11.39 2.95 -11.96
C ALA A 81 -10.15 2.42 -11.22
N TYR A 82 -10.10 2.60 -9.91
CA TYR A 82 -9.02 2.06 -9.07
C TYR A 82 -9.08 0.54 -9.03
N VAL A 83 -7.90 -0.09 -9.00
CA VAL A 83 -7.71 -1.54 -8.93
C VAL A 83 -6.93 -1.89 -7.67
N CYS A 84 -7.18 -3.06 -7.10
CA CYS A 84 -6.41 -3.55 -5.96
C CYS A 84 -4.92 -3.78 -6.34
N PRO A 85 -3.95 -3.22 -5.61
CA PRO A 85 -2.52 -3.38 -5.91
C PRO A 85 -1.97 -4.79 -5.65
N GLU A 86 -2.73 -5.65 -4.98
CA GLU A 86 -2.43 -7.07 -4.81
C GLU A 86 -3.12 -7.96 -5.86
N GLY A 87 -4.04 -7.39 -6.64
CA GLY A 87 -4.87 -8.11 -7.61
C GLY A 87 -4.49 -7.83 -9.05
N GLY A 88 -5.24 -8.46 -9.96
CA GLY A 88 -5.19 -8.20 -11.39
C GLY A 88 -6.13 -7.07 -11.82
N PRO A 89 -6.10 -6.66 -13.10
CA PRO A 89 -6.93 -5.57 -13.64
C PRO A 89 -8.45 -5.77 -13.51
N LEU A 90 -8.89 -7.01 -13.28
CA LEU A 90 -10.31 -7.38 -13.10
C LEU A 90 -10.77 -7.28 -11.64
N ASP A 91 -9.84 -7.15 -10.69
CA ASP A 91 -10.12 -7.06 -9.26
C ASP A 91 -10.48 -5.62 -8.87
N LYS A 92 -11.69 -5.20 -9.28
CA LYS A 92 -12.28 -3.90 -8.93
C LYS A 92 -12.89 -3.92 -7.53
N TYR A 93 -12.90 -2.76 -6.88
CA TYR A 93 -13.54 -2.58 -5.59
C TYR A 93 -15.07 -2.67 -5.69
N ILE A 94 -15.68 -3.24 -4.67
CA ILE A 94 -17.14 -3.32 -4.54
C ILE A 94 -17.57 -2.19 -3.62
N ALA A 95 -18.41 -1.28 -4.12
CA ALA A 95 -18.78 -0.10 -3.36
C ALA A 95 -20.28 0.18 -3.43
N LYS A 96 -20.88 0.53 -2.30
CA LYS A 96 -22.30 0.86 -2.16
C LYS A 96 -22.46 2.03 -1.20
N GLY A 97 -23.48 2.87 -1.41
CA GLY A 97 -23.81 3.97 -0.52
C GLY A 97 -25.32 4.13 -0.38
N ASN A 98 -25.82 4.22 0.85
CA ASN A 98 -27.22 4.45 1.15
C ASN A 98 -27.43 5.91 1.57
N TYR A 99 -28.20 6.67 0.80
CA TYR A 99 -28.41 8.10 1.05
C TYR A 99 -29.28 8.38 2.27
N GLU A 100 -30.23 7.49 2.58
CA GLU A 100 -31.15 7.67 3.70
C GLU A 100 -30.43 7.46 5.05
N THR A 101 -29.53 6.49 5.13
CA THR A 101 -28.73 6.22 6.34
C THR A 101 -27.41 6.98 6.36
N GLY A 102 -26.93 7.46 5.21
CA GLY A 102 -25.60 8.05 5.04
C GLY A 102 -24.46 7.04 5.07
N GLU A 103 -24.76 5.74 5.11
CA GLU A 103 -23.78 4.66 5.19
C GLU A 103 -23.11 4.41 3.83
N ILE A 104 -21.77 4.33 3.82
CA ILE A 104 -20.99 4.02 2.62
C ILE A 104 -20.10 2.83 2.93
N THR A 105 -20.20 1.78 2.12
CA THR A 105 -19.39 0.58 2.23
C THR A 105 -18.50 0.46 0.99
N VAL A 106 -17.19 0.34 1.20
CA VAL A 106 -16.23 0.04 0.13
C VAL A 106 -15.40 -1.18 0.55
N LYS A 107 -15.50 -2.27 -0.22
CA LYS A 107 -14.82 -3.53 0.04
C LYS A 107 -13.78 -3.84 -1.02
N CYS A 108 -12.66 -4.38 -0.57
CA CYS A 108 -11.61 -4.91 -1.43
C CYS A 108 -12.05 -6.27 -2.00
N PRO A 109 -11.86 -6.56 -3.30
CA PRO A 109 -12.22 -7.85 -3.91
C PRO A 109 -11.37 -9.02 -3.38
N LEU A 110 -10.18 -8.72 -2.83
CA LEU A 110 -9.25 -9.71 -2.30
C LEU A 110 -9.18 -9.68 -0.77
N GLN A 111 -10.20 -9.14 -0.11
CA GLN A 111 -10.25 -9.04 1.35
C GLN A 111 -10.06 -10.40 2.04
N ASP A 112 -10.56 -11.49 1.45
CA ASP A 112 -10.39 -12.85 2.00
C ASP A 112 -8.93 -13.33 2.01
N LYS A 113 -8.11 -12.86 1.06
CA LYS A 113 -6.69 -13.18 0.99
C LYS A 113 -5.82 -12.18 1.78
N PHE A 114 -6.33 -10.97 1.97
CA PHE A 114 -5.63 -9.87 2.64
C PHE A 114 -6.55 -9.22 3.69
N PRO A 115 -6.73 -9.85 4.87
CA PRO A 115 -7.67 -9.39 5.89
C PRO A 115 -7.32 -8.02 6.48
N ASP A 116 -6.08 -7.53 6.28
CA ASP A 116 -5.66 -6.21 6.74
C ASP A 116 -6.05 -5.07 5.78
N HIS A 117 -6.63 -5.37 4.61
CA HIS A 117 -7.04 -4.40 3.60
C HIS A 117 -8.48 -3.92 3.85
N ILE A 118 -8.72 -3.34 5.04
CA ILE A 118 -10.03 -2.86 5.48
C ILE A 118 -9.96 -1.36 5.76
N LEU A 119 -11.02 -0.63 5.42
CA LEU A 119 -11.16 0.76 5.83
C LEU A 119 -11.21 0.86 7.37
N PRO A 120 -10.46 1.78 8.00
CA PRO A 120 -10.34 1.85 9.45
C PRO A 120 -11.67 2.08 10.20
N HIS A 121 -12.69 2.61 9.54
CA HIS A 121 -14.02 2.87 10.10
C HIS A 121 -15.09 1.85 9.67
N SER A 122 -14.73 0.85 8.86
CA SER A 122 -15.63 -0.22 8.39
C SER A 122 -15.41 -1.55 9.13
N LYS A 123 -14.76 -1.50 10.30
CA LYS A 123 -14.47 -2.65 11.17
C LYS A 123 -15.60 -2.92 12.15
#